data_AF-A0A7S2YGC1-F1
#
_entry.id   AF-A0A7S2YGC1-F1
#
_cell.length_a   1.000
_cell.length_b   1.000
_cell.length_c   1.000
_cell.angle_alpha   90.00
_cell.angle_beta   90.00
_cell.angle_gamma   90.00
#
_symmetry.space_group_name_H-M   'P 1'
#
loop_
_entity.id
_entity.type
_entity.pdbx_description
1 polymer ?
#
loop_
_entity_poly.entity_id
_entity_poly.type
_entity_poly.pdbx_seq_one_letter_code
_entity_poly.pdbx_strand_id
1 'polypeptide(L)'
;YGPSNDVDNTLSVFEWGLGESTLIASFMGVSRYAGIDSNPQVIEDIRSRVATQVNNLGNKKLKQENFRFYLGDIGIEPLAMNNDKNMGGTLPNNKGQQEQQHNLPKNVLNYQLAPLLSETTPFDVYVVNGRYRFACAMAAFLHASARHTRSHNSNPTLEGADVTPPSSPLILFHDCDARESHRLPSDLFDMQRPKRSNFCLYRRKPTTTNDQLVEIWKNHMEQY
;
A
#
# COMPACT_ATOMS: atom_id res chain seq x y z
N TYR A 1 -10.27 -41.04 -3.23
CA TYR A 1 -9.56 -39.95 -3.92
C TYR A 1 -10.58 -39.09 -4.65
N GLY A 2 -11.24 -38.18 -3.93
CA GLY A 2 -11.98 -37.09 -4.57
C GLY A 2 -11.00 -35.95 -4.90
N PRO A 3 -11.30 -35.09 -5.89
CA PRO A 3 -10.48 -33.91 -6.13
C PRO A 3 -10.48 -33.06 -4.85
N SER A 4 -9.29 -32.73 -4.33
CA SER A 4 -9.20 -31.72 -3.27
C SER A 4 -9.74 -30.42 -3.86
N ASN A 5 -10.83 -29.93 -3.27
CA ASN A 5 -11.29 -28.56 -3.47
C ASN A 5 -10.32 -27.62 -2.74
N ASP A 6 -9.04 -27.65 -3.11
CA ASP A 6 -8.10 -26.58 -2.80
C ASP A 6 -8.57 -25.40 -3.64
N VAL A 7 -9.59 -24.70 -3.14
CA VAL A 7 -9.81 -23.31 -3.46
C VAL A 7 -8.54 -22.63 -2.96
N ASP A 8 -7.55 -22.53 -3.85
CA ASP A 8 -6.31 -21.79 -3.63
C ASP A 8 -6.78 -20.38 -3.24
N ASN A 9 -6.83 -20.12 -1.93
CA ASN A 9 -7.27 -18.85 -1.39
C ASN A 9 -6.09 -17.90 -1.58
N THR A 10 -5.92 -17.44 -2.83
CA THR A 10 -4.78 -16.67 -3.30
C THR A 10 -4.84 -15.28 -2.69
N LEU A 11 -4.28 -15.13 -1.49
CA LEU A 11 -4.18 -13.84 -0.82
C LEU A 11 -3.35 -12.87 -1.66
N SER A 12 -3.87 -11.66 -1.84
CA SER A 12 -3.20 -10.58 -2.52
C SER A 12 -3.00 -9.35 -1.64
N VAL A 13 -1.79 -8.78 -1.67
CA VAL A 13 -1.37 -7.67 -0.82
C VAL A 13 -0.79 -6.54 -1.65
N PHE A 14 -1.24 -5.31 -1.36
CA PHE A 14 -0.56 -4.10 -1.79
C PHE A 14 0.09 -3.40 -0.59
N GLU A 15 1.29 -2.84 -0.72
CA GLU A 15 1.98 -2.13 0.37
C GLU A 15 2.53 -0.75 -0.06
N TRP A 16 2.27 0.29 0.74
CA TRP A 16 3.06 1.52 0.74
C TRP A 16 4.06 1.48 1.89
N GLY A 17 5.35 1.65 1.59
CA GLY A 17 6.45 1.58 2.55
C GLY A 17 6.93 0.15 2.72
N LEU A 18 7.94 -0.24 1.94
CA LEU A 18 8.50 -1.59 1.95
C LEU A 18 9.38 -1.81 3.20
N GLY A 19 9.40 -3.05 3.71
CA GLY A 19 10.15 -3.37 4.91
C GLY A 19 9.99 -4.82 5.37
N GLU A 20 10.06 -5.05 6.68
CA GLU A 20 9.88 -6.38 7.28
C GLU A 20 8.52 -7.01 6.94
N SER A 21 7.46 -6.20 6.85
CA SER A 21 6.12 -6.62 6.41
C SER A 21 6.15 -7.30 5.05
N THR A 22 6.97 -6.79 4.12
CA THR A 22 7.17 -7.38 2.79
C THR A 22 7.81 -8.78 2.88
N LEU A 23 8.75 -8.98 3.80
CA LEU A 23 9.40 -10.28 4.01
C LEU A 23 8.49 -11.28 4.70
N ILE A 24 7.60 -10.80 5.58
CA ILE A 24 6.54 -11.63 6.16
C ILE A 24 5.57 -12.06 5.04
N ALA A 25 5.18 -11.15 4.13
CA ALA A 25 4.33 -11.50 3.01
C ALA A 25 4.95 -12.58 2.11
N SER A 26 6.26 -12.50 1.83
CA SER A 26 6.96 -13.55 1.09
C SER A 26 7.09 -14.85 1.88
N PHE A 27 7.26 -14.80 3.20
CA PHE A 27 7.32 -15.97 4.08
C PHE A 27 5.98 -16.72 4.10
N MET A 28 4.90 -15.95 4.22
CA MET A 28 3.52 -16.46 4.25
C MET A 28 3.02 -16.94 2.89
N GLY A 29 3.82 -16.77 1.84
CA GLY A 29 3.51 -17.25 0.50
C GLY A 29 2.39 -16.47 -0.19
N VAL A 30 2.32 -15.14 0.03
CA VAL A 30 1.37 -14.26 -0.67
C VAL A 30 1.52 -14.45 -2.19
N SER A 31 0.43 -14.83 -2.85
CA SER A 31 0.44 -15.23 -4.26
C SER A 31 0.49 -14.06 -5.24
N ARG A 32 0.03 -12.88 -4.81
CA ARG A 32 0.17 -11.64 -5.58
C ARG A 32 0.51 -10.50 -4.64
N TYR A 33 1.70 -9.95 -4.83
CA TYR A 33 2.21 -8.85 -4.03
C TYR A 33 2.66 -7.71 -4.93
N ALA A 34 2.27 -6.49 -4.57
CA ALA A 34 2.82 -5.27 -5.14
C ALA A 34 3.14 -4.31 -4.00
N GLY A 35 4.24 -3.57 -4.10
CA GLY A 35 4.50 -2.52 -3.13
C GLY A 35 5.38 -1.41 -3.67
N ILE A 36 5.27 -0.25 -3.05
CA ILE A 36 5.98 0.95 -3.43
C ILE A 36 6.80 1.49 -2.27
N ASP A 37 8.01 1.94 -2.57
CA ASP A 37 8.81 2.76 -1.68
C ASP A 37 9.31 4.02 -2.39
N SER A 38 9.70 5.02 -1.62
CA SER A 38 10.32 6.26 -2.08
C SER A 38 11.85 6.16 -2.09
N ASN A 39 12.41 5.20 -1.36
CA ASN A 39 13.83 4.97 -1.27
C ASN A 39 14.27 3.82 -2.21
N PRO A 40 15.06 4.10 -3.27
CA PRO A 40 15.49 3.08 -4.21
C PRO A 40 16.41 2.02 -3.58
N GLN A 41 17.22 2.37 -2.57
CA GLN A 41 18.05 1.40 -1.86
C GLN A 41 17.21 0.41 -1.03
N VAL A 42 16.12 0.88 -0.42
CA VAL A 42 15.19 -0.01 0.29
C VAL A 42 14.54 -1.00 -0.68
N ILE A 43 14.13 -0.53 -1.86
CA ILE A 43 13.56 -1.40 -2.90
C ILE A 43 14.57 -2.47 -3.33
N GLU A 44 15.82 -2.08 -3.56
CA GLU A 44 16.88 -3.01 -3.94
C GLU A 44 17.13 -4.08 -2.87
N ASP A 45 17.31 -3.68 -1.60
CA ASP A 45 17.52 -4.60 -0.48
C ASP A 45 16.36 -5.58 -0.33
N ILE A 46 15.13 -5.06 -0.26
CA ILE A 46 13.92 -5.88 -0.08
C ILE A 46 13.75 -6.85 -1.25
N ARG A 47 13.96 -6.41 -2.49
CA ARG A 47 13.89 -7.29 -3.67
C ARG A 47 14.90 -8.44 -3.59
N SER A 48 16.14 -8.14 -3.19
CA SER A 48 17.19 -9.14 -3.03
C SER A 48 16.85 -10.16 -1.92
N ARG A 49 16.35 -9.68 -0.78
CA ARG A 49 15.97 -10.53 0.36
C ARG A 49 14.75 -11.40 0.05
N VAL A 50 13.74 -10.86 -0.62
CA VAL A 50 12.59 -11.64 -1.11
C VAL A 50 13.04 -12.73 -2.06
N ALA A 51 13.91 -12.42 -3.04
CA ALA A 51 14.42 -13.42 -3.99
C ALA A 51 15.16 -14.55 -3.27
N THR A 52 16.03 -14.21 -2.32
CA THR A 52 16.75 -15.18 -1.48
C THR A 52 15.78 -16.08 -0.71
N GLN A 53 14.77 -15.48 -0.09
CA GLN A 53 13.79 -16.20 0.72
C GLN A 53 12.91 -17.14 -0.11
N VAL A 54 12.42 -16.68 -1.26
CA VAL A 54 11.64 -17.52 -2.20
C VAL A 54 12.45 -18.73 -2.66
N ASN A 55 13.73 -18.54 -2.98
CA ASN A 55 14.63 -19.63 -3.40
C ASN A 55 14.88 -20.64 -2.27
N ASN A 56 14.99 -20.18 -1.02
CA ASN A 56 15.27 -21.04 0.13
C ASN A 56 14.07 -21.86 0.61
N LEU A 57 12.84 -21.38 0.39
CA LEU A 57 11.64 -22.04 0.90
C LEU A 57 11.31 -23.37 0.20
N GLY A 58 11.97 -23.70 -0.92
CA GLY A 58 11.72 -24.93 -1.70
C GLY A 58 10.28 -25.08 -2.21
N ASN A 59 9.45 -24.06 -1.98
CA ASN A 59 8.02 -24.08 -2.21
C ASN A 59 7.76 -23.72 -3.67
N LYS A 60 7.58 -24.74 -4.51
CA LYS A 60 7.37 -24.60 -5.96
C LYS A 60 6.20 -23.69 -6.37
N LYS A 61 5.30 -23.35 -5.44
CA LYS A 61 4.15 -22.46 -5.70
C LYS A 61 4.52 -20.97 -5.66
N LEU A 62 5.49 -20.56 -4.86
CA LEU A 62 5.87 -19.15 -4.76
C LEU A 62 6.97 -18.85 -5.77
N LYS A 63 6.77 -17.82 -6.58
CA LYS A 63 7.76 -17.38 -7.56
C LYS A 63 8.08 -15.91 -7.33
N GLN A 64 9.31 -15.53 -7.67
CA GLN A 64 9.73 -14.13 -7.58
C GLN A 64 8.83 -13.21 -8.43
N GLU A 65 8.28 -13.71 -9.54
CA GLU A 65 7.33 -12.98 -10.39
C GLU A 65 6.01 -12.60 -9.71
N ASN A 66 5.70 -13.19 -8.54
CA ASN A 66 4.55 -12.82 -7.73
C ASN A 66 4.74 -11.49 -6.99
N PHE A 67 5.98 -10.98 -6.91
CA PHE A 67 6.34 -9.77 -6.17
C PHE A 67 6.76 -8.64 -7.11
N ARG A 68 5.97 -7.57 -7.13
CA ARG A 68 6.26 -6.34 -7.89
C ARG A 68 6.67 -5.21 -6.96
N PHE A 69 7.72 -4.47 -7.34
CA PHE A 69 8.23 -3.36 -6.54
C PHE A 69 8.33 -2.10 -7.40
N TYR A 70 7.74 -1.02 -6.91
CA TYR A 70 7.65 0.27 -7.59
C TYR A 70 8.48 1.31 -6.84
N LEU A 71 9.07 2.24 -7.57
CA LEU A 71 9.69 3.45 -7.03
C LEU A 71 8.74 4.62 -7.17
N GLY A 72 8.36 5.22 -6.05
CA GLY A 72 7.64 6.48 -5.99
C GLY A 72 8.60 7.61 -5.65
N ASP A 73 9.27 8.17 -6.66
CA ASP A 73 10.21 9.26 -6.46
C ASP A 73 9.49 10.54 -6.00
N ILE A 74 9.53 10.77 -4.68
CA ILE A 74 9.09 11.99 -4.00
C ILE A 74 10.28 12.90 -3.68
N GLY A 75 11.37 12.72 -4.45
CA GLY A 75 12.71 13.26 -4.31
C GLY A 75 13.40 12.92 -3.01
N ILE A 76 14.40 13.72 -2.66
CA ILE A 76 15.24 13.49 -1.48
C ILE A 76 14.35 13.42 -0.26
N GLU A 77 14.22 12.21 0.27
CA GLU A 77 13.85 12.06 1.65
C GLU A 77 14.98 12.69 2.45
N PRO A 78 14.72 13.65 3.36
CA PRO A 78 15.71 13.94 4.37
C PRO A 78 15.97 12.58 5.02
N LEU A 79 17.17 12.02 4.77
CA LEU A 79 17.71 10.88 5.48
C LEU A 79 17.24 11.08 6.90
N ALA A 80 16.37 10.19 7.38
CA ALA A 80 15.68 10.31 8.65
C ALA A 80 16.65 10.98 9.61
N MET A 81 16.34 12.22 10.04
CA MET A 81 17.26 12.97 10.89
C MET A 81 17.65 12.03 12.01
N ASN A 82 18.92 11.65 11.98
CA ASN A 82 19.52 10.62 12.81
C ASN A 82 19.21 10.94 14.26
N ASN A 83 18.22 10.27 14.83
CA ASN A 83 18.15 10.08 16.27
C ASN A 83 18.16 8.61 16.67
N ASP A 84 18.08 7.65 15.72
CA ASP A 84 18.43 6.26 16.01
C ASP A 84 19.15 5.59 14.83
N LYS A 85 20.32 5.05 15.17
CA LYS A 85 21.27 4.36 14.31
C LYS A 85 20.65 3.04 13.84
N ASN A 86 20.70 2.77 12.54
CA ASN A 86 20.51 1.45 11.90
C ASN A 86 19.21 1.18 11.13
N MET A 87 18.58 2.16 10.48
CA MET A 87 17.67 1.90 9.35
C MET A 87 17.84 2.92 8.22
N GLY A 88 19.10 3.18 7.85
CA GLY A 88 19.43 4.07 6.73
C GLY A 88 20.93 4.03 6.51
N GLY A 89 21.36 3.42 5.40
CA GLY A 89 22.76 3.31 5.05
C GLY A 89 23.48 4.65 5.15
N THR A 90 24.67 4.61 5.75
CA THR A 90 25.57 5.74 5.90
C THR A 90 25.87 6.36 4.53
N LEU A 91 25.36 7.57 4.25
CA LEU A 91 25.83 8.36 3.11
C LEU A 91 27.03 9.23 3.51
N PRO A 92 28.01 9.39 2.61
CA PRO A 92 29.24 10.12 2.89
C PRO A 92 28.97 11.60 3.17
N ASN A 93 29.74 12.17 4.10
CA ASN A 93 29.73 13.57 4.52
C ASN A 93 30.09 14.53 3.36
N ASN A 94 29.18 14.76 2.43
CA ASN A 94 29.33 15.77 1.38
C ASN A 94 28.51 17.01 1.73
N LYS A 95 29.01 17.80 2.70
CA LYS A 95 28.49 19.14 3.03
C LYS A 95 28.62 20.17 1.88
N GLY A 96 29.07 19.75 0.69
CA GLY A 96 29.26 20.61 -0.48
C GLY A 96 28.31 20.34 -1.66
N GLN A 97 27.31 19.46 -1.53
CA GLN A 97 26.36 19.14 -2.62
C GLN A 97 24.90 19.50 -2.31
N GLN A 98 24.64 20.29 -1.26
CA GLN A 98 23.29 20.73 -0.92
C GLN A 98 22.73 21.88 -1.78
N GLU A 99 23.52 22.47 -2.68
CA GLU A 99 23.14 23.76 -3.29
C GLU A 99 22.58 23.73 -4.72
N GLN A 100 22.50 22.59 -5.42
CA GLN A 100 21.94 22.58 -6.79
C GLN A 100 21.12 21.34 -7.13
N GLN A 101 20.50 20.68 -6.15
CA GLN A 101 19.45 19.71 -6.45
C GLN A 101 18.16 20.48 -6.73
N HIS A 102 17.99 20.83 -8.01
CA HIS A 102 16.78 21.42 -8.55
C HIS A 102 15.55 20.80 -7.89
N ASN A 103 14.68 21.65 -7.33
CA ASN A 103 13.29 21.31 -6.99
C ASN A 103 12.58 20.87 -8.27
N LEU A 104 12.85 19.67 -8.75
CA LEU A 104 12.02 19.05 -9.77
C LEU A 104 10.60 19.02 -9.20
N PRO A 105 9.58 19.34 -10.02
CA PRO A 105 8.19 19.23 -9.58
C PRO A 105 7.92 17.77 -9.22
N LYS A 106 7.97 17.48 -7.92
CA LYS A 106 7.80 16.14 -7.38
C LYS A 106 6.34 15.79 -7.47
N ASN A 107 6.04 14.66 -8.10
CA ASN A 107 4.67 14.21 -8.22
C ASN A 107 4.34 13.28 -7.05
N VAL A 108 3.93 13.85 -5.92
CA VAL A 108 3.50 13.09 -4.73
C VAL A 108 2.36 12.10 -5.06
N LEU A 109 1.57 12.38 -6.10
CA LEU A 109 0.52 11.48 -6.57
C LEU A 109 1.09 10.22 -7.22
N ASN A 110 2.32 10.26 -7.77
CA ASN A 110 2.95 9.05 -8.29
C ASN A 110 3.19 8.03 -7.18
N TYR A 111 3.60 8.47 -5.99
CA TYR A 111 3.76 7.57 -4.84
C TYR A 111 2.43 6.95 -4.42
N GLN A 112 1.36 7.72 -4.46
CA GLN A 112 0.04 7.30 -4.00
C GLN A 112 -0.67 6.39 -5.03
N LEU A 113 -0.58 6.71 -6.32
CA LEU A 113 -1.47 6.19 -7.35
C LEU A 113 -0.79 5.36 -8.44
N ALA A 114 0.46 5.69 -8.83
CA ALA A 114 1.05 5.10 -10.03
C ALA A 114 1.11 3.56 -10.03
N PRO A 115 1.47 2.88 -8.91
CA PRO A 115 1.42 1.42 -8.85
C PRO A 115 0.00 0.87 -9.05
N LEU A 116 -0.99 1.49 -8.41
CA LEU A 116 -2.39 1.05 -8.48
C LEU A 116 -2.97 1.19 -9.89
N LEU A 117 -2.51 2.18 -10.67
CA LEU A 117 -2.92 2.31 -12.07
C LEU A 117 -2.48 1.12 -12.93
N SER A 118 -1.34 0.50 -12.59
CA SER A 118 -0.83 -0.70 -13.27
C SER A 118 -1.50 -2.00 -12.82
N GLU A 119 -2.27 -1.96 -11.74
CA GLU A 119 -2.96 -3.12 -11.17
C GLU A 119 -4.43 -3.11 -11.62
N THR A 120 -4.83 -4.20 -12.29
CA THR A 120 -6.15 -4.31 -12.93
C THR A 120 -7.20 -4.92 -12.01
N THR A 121 -6.77 -5.62 -10.96
CA THR A 121 -7.64 -6.27 -9.97
C THR A 121 -7.37 -5.71 -8.56
N PRO A 122 -8.40 -5.56 -7.72
CA PRO A 122 -8.23 -5.05 -6.37
C PRO A 122 -7.47 -6.06 -5.52
N PHE A 123 -6.72 -5.58 -4.53
CA PHE A 123 -6.06 -6.44 -3.54
C PHE A 123 -7.01 -6.77 -2.38
N ASP A 124 -6.78 -7.91 -1.73
CA ASP A 124 -7.55 -8.31 -0.55
C ASP A 124 -7.16 -7.45 0.66
N VAL A 125 -5.86 -7.16 0.77
CA VAL A 125 -5.26 -6.38 1.84
C VAL A 125 -4.41 -5.25 1.27
N TYR A 126 -4.59 -4.05 1.82
CA TYR A 126 -3.72 -2.90 1.56
C TYR A 126 -3.00 -2.53 2.85
N VAL A 127 -1.67 -2.48 2.82
CA VAL A 127 -0.82 -2.11 3.94
C VAL A 127 -0.33 -0.69 3.73
N VAL A 128 -0.64 0.18 4.69
CA VAL A 128 -0.27 1.60 4.68
C VAL A 128 0.76 1.83 5.79
N ASN A 129 2.04 1.74 5.44
CA ASN A 129 3.17 1.86 6.37
C ASN A 129 4.20 2.93 5.95
N GLY A 130 4.06 3.51 4.76
CA GLY A 130 5.00 4.48 4.19
C GLY A 130 4.63 5.94 4.41
N ARG A 131 4.87 6.75 3.37
CA ARG A 131 4.56 8.19 3.32
C ARG A 131 3.10 8.43 2.92
N TYR A 132 2.60 9.66 3.17
CA TYR A 132 1.26 10.11 2.76
C TYR A 132 0.13 9.14 3.17
N ARG A 133 0.22 8.57 4.38
CA ARG A 133 -0.58 7.41 4.81
C ARG A 133 -2.10 7.60 4.62
N PHE A 134 -2.63 8.76 5.04
CA PHE A 134 -4.05 9.06 4.87
C PHE A 134 -4.46 9.00 3.38
N ALA A 135 -3.71 9.69 2.52
CA ALA A 135 -3.98 9.71 1.08
C ALA A 135 -3.88 8.32 0.44
N CYS A 136 -2.89 7.52 0.83
CA CYS A 136 -2.73 6.14 0.38
C CYS A 136 -3.92 5.26 0.80
N ALA A 137 -4.47 5.43 2.01
CA ALA A 137 -5.66 4.71 2.43
C ALA A 137 -6.90 5.08 1.58
N MET A 138 -7.06 6.35 1.21
CA MET A 138 -8.13 6.78 0.30
C MET A 138 -7.95 6.15 -1.09
N ALA A 139 -6.73 6.19 -1.61
CA ALA A 139 -6.38 5.56 -2.88
C ALA A 139 -6.68 4.04 -2.89
N ALA A 140 -6.42 3.34 -1.79
CA ALA A 140 -6.75 1.91 -1.64
C ALA A 140 -8.26 1.65 -1.77
N PHE A 141 -9.10 2.42 -1.07
CA PHE A 141 -10.55 2.26 -1.14
C PHE A 141 -11.09 2.60 -2.53
N LEU A 142 -10.60 3.67 -3.16
CA LEU A 142 -11.00 4.07 -4.51
C LEU A 142 -10.58 3.03 -5.56
N HIS A 143 -9.35 2.53 -5.48
CA HIS A 143 -8.87 1.47 -6.36
C HIS A 143 -9.73 0.20 -6.21
N ALA A 144 -9.99 -0.24 -4.98
CA ALA A 144 -10.83 -1.40 -4.75
C ALA A 144 -12.25 -1.21 -5.32
N SER A 145 -12.83 -0.02 -5.16
CA SER A 145 -14.17 0.29 -5.67
C SER A 145 -14.21 0.28 -7.20
N ALA A 146 -13.20 0.87 -7.85
CA ALA A 146 -13.13 0.97 -9.31
C ALA A 146 -12.88 -0.37 -10.02
N ARG A 147 -12.28 -1.35 -9.32
CA ARG A 147 -11.96 -2.66 -9.92
C ARG A 147 -12.97 -3.76 -9.57
N HIS A 148 -13.65 -3.71 -8.43
CA HIS A 148 -14.71 -4.67 -8.10
C HIS A 148 -15.92 -4.58 -9.04
N THR A 149 -16.24 -3.39 -9.54
CA THR A 149 -17.35 -3.18 -10.49
C THR A 149 -17.12 -3.84 -11.85
N ARG A 150 -15.88 -4.23 -12.18
CA ARG A 150 -15.53 -4.90 -13.44
C ARG A 150 -15.51 -6.43 -13.36
N SER A 151 -15.54 -7.01 -12.16
CA SER A 151 -15.26 -8.44 -11.98
C SER A 151 -16.49 -9.36 -12.07
N HIS A 152 -17.71 -8.80 -12.13
CA HIS A 152 -18.91 -9.60 -12.35
C HIS A 152 -19.44 -9.37 -13.77
N ASN A 153 -19.59 -10.46 -14.53
CA ASN A 153 -20.26 -10.54 -15.84
C ASN A 153 -21.76 -10.15 -15.80
N SER A 154 -22.18 -9.30 -14.87
CA SER A 154 -23.46 -8.62 -14.94
C SER A 154 -23.34 -7.48 -15.93
N ASN A 155 -24.21 -7.48 -16.94
CA ASN A 155 -24.38 -6.39 -17.90
C ASN A 155 -24.17 -5.01 -17.25
N PRO A 156 -23.52 -4.06 -17.93
CA PRO A 156 -23.37 -2.69 -17.45
C PRO A 156 -24.74 -1.99 -17.53
N THR A 157 -25.66 -2.35 -16.65
CA THR A 157 -26.93 -1.64 -16.48
C THR A 157 -26.71 -0.57 -15.41
N LEU A 158 -26.74 0.67 -15.90
CA LEU A 158 -26.80 1.94 -15.20
C LEU A 158 -25.54 2.37 -14.43
N GLU A 159 -24.80 3.23 -15.12
CA GLU A 159 -24.08 4.36 -14.54
C GLU A 159 -24.88 4.98 -13.37
N GLY A 160 -24.24 5.10 -12.20
CA GLY A 160 -24.74 5.97 -11.12
C GLY A 160 -25.19 5.28 -9.82
N ALA A 161 -25.23 3.95 -9.74
CA ALA A 161 -25.49 3.29 -8.46
C ALA A 161 -24.18 3.14 -7.69
N ASP A 162 -23.94 4.06 -6.75
CA ASP A 162 -22.89 4.05 -5.72
C ASP A 162 -23.14 2.91 -4.72
N VAL A 163 -23.15 1.67 -5.23
CA VAL A 163 -23.34 0.46 -4.44
C VAL A 163 -21.97 0.07 -3.90
N THR A 164 -21.83 0.10 -2.59
CA THR A 164 -20.63 -0.38 -1.89
C THR A 164 -20.36 -1.82 -2.33
N PRO A 165 -19.16 -2.14 -2.83
CA PRO A 165 -18.86 -3.50 -3.25
C PRO A 165 -19.03 -4.47 -2.07
N PRO A 166 -19.50 -5.71 -2.33
CA PRO A 166 -19.84 -6.69 -1.28
C PRO A 166 -18.66 -7.06 -0.36
N SER A 167 -17.42 -6.73 -0.76
CA SER A 167 -16.24 -6.82 0.08
C SER A 167 -15.43 -5.51 0.02
N SER A 168 -15.65 -4.61 0.99
CA SER A 168 -14.69 -3.53 1.24
C SER A 168 -13.30 -4.15 1.45
N PRO A 169 -12.24 -3.61 0.82
CA PRO A 169 -10.89 -4.08 1.10
C PRO A 169 -10.55 -3.92 2.58
N LEU A 170 -9.63 -4.74 3.08
CA LEU A 170 -9.05 -4.54 4.41
C LEU A 170 -7.83 -3.62 4.29
N ILE A 171 -7.82 -2.52 5.03
CA ILE A 171 -6.65 -1.66 5.14
C ILE A 171 -5.97 -1.90 6.49
N LEU A 172 -4.69 -2.28 6.46
CA LEU A 172 -3.80 -2.31 7.62
C LEU A 172 -3.02 -0.99 7.68
N PHE A 173 -3.39 -0.11 8.60
CA PHE A 173 -2.84 1.23 8.71
C PHE A 173 -1.90 1.35 9.90
N HIS A 174 -0.61 1.55 9.65
CA HIS A 174 0.42 1.63 10.69
C HIS A 174 0.40 2.99 11.41
N ASP A 175 0.66 2.98 12.72
CA ASP A 175 0.66 4.14 13.63
C ASP A 175 -0.53 5.08 13.45
N CYS A 176 -1.73 4.51 13.37
CA CYS A 176 -3.00 5.25 13.22
C CYS A 176 -3.26 6.31 14.30
N ASP A 177 -2.59 6.21 15.46
CA ASP A 177 -2.69 7.17 16.57
C ASP A 177 -1.46 8.05 16.78
N ALA A 178 -0.40 7.88 15.97
CA ALA A 178 0.80 8.70 16.16
C ALA A 178 0.56 10.17 15.84
N ARG A 179 -0.41 10.48 14.98
CA ARG A 179 -0.74 11.84 14.54
C ARG A 179 -2.23 11.97 14.27
N GLU A 180 -2.79 13.14 14.55
CA GLU A 180 -4.20 13.44 14.22
C GLU A 180 -4.45 13.33 12.72
N SER A 181 -3.50 13.77 11.90
CA SER A 181 -3.56 13.66 10.43
C SER A 181 -3.52 12.22 9.88
N HIS A 182 -3.28 11.21 10.73
CA HIS A 182 -3.36 9.79 10.37
C HIS A 182 -4.71 9.16 10.68
N ARG A 183 -5.60 9.85 11.41
CA ARG A 183 -6.89 9.29 11.79
C ARG A 183 -7.87 9.38 10.64
N LEU A 184 -8.44 8.24 10.26
CA LEU A 184 -9.54 8.22 9.30
C LEU A 184 -10.86 8.57 10.00
N PRO A 185 -11.74 9.38 9.38
CA PRO A 185 -13.02 9.79 9.97
C PRO A 185 -13.91 8.60 10.37
N SER A 186 -14.27 8.50 11.65
CA SER A 186 -15.03 7.36 12.19
C SER A 186 -16.47 7.27 11.67
N ASP A 187 -17.01 8.36 11.14
CA ASP A 187 -18.31 8.41 10.47
C ASP A 187 -18.29 7.70 9.10
N LEU A 188 -17.12 7.63 8.46
CA LEU A 188 -16.94 7.01 7.14
C LEU A 188 -16.29 5.61 7.18
N PHE A 189 -15.59 5.28 8.26
CA PHE A 189 -14.82 4.03 8.35
C PHE A 189 -15.10 3.27 9.65
N ASP A 190 -15.17 1.96 9.52
CA ASP A 190 -15.14 1.05 10.66
C ASP A 190 -13.67 0.76 10.99
N MET A 191 -13.28 1.07 12.21
CA MET A 191 -11.93 0.85 12.72
C MET A 191 -11.93 -0.23 13.78
N GLN A 192 -11.02 -1.20 13.63
CA GLN A 192 -10.73 -2.21 14.64
C GLN A 192 -9.26 -2.13 15.03
N ARG A 193 -8.97 -2.21 16.31
CA ARG A 193 -7.59 -2.23 16.82
C ARG A 193 -7.30 -3.54 17.54
N PRO A 194 -6.50 -4.43 16.93
CA PRO A 194 -6.01 -5.61 17.61
C PRO A 194 -5.20 -5.23 18.85
N LYS A 195 -5.38 -5.99 19.94
CA LYS A 195 -4.59 -5.79 21.16
C LYS A 195 -3.10 -5.94 20.84
N ARG A 196 -2.28 -5.01 21.32
CA ARG A 196 -0.81 -5.00 21.16
C ARG A 196 -0.32 -4.87 19.69
N SER A 197 -1.11 -4.26 18.82
CA SER A 197 -0.70 -3.93 17.45
C SER A 197 -0.55 -2.42 17.26
N ASN A 198 0.45 -2.03 16.45
CA ASN A 198 0.60 -0.67 15.93
C ASN A 198 -0.25 -0.44 14.68
N PHE A 199 -0.92 -1.47 14.18
CA PHE A 199 -1.86 -1.36 13.07
C PHE A 199 -3.29 -1.15 13.57
N CYS A 200 -3.99 -0.23 12.90
CA CYS A 200 -5.44 -0.21 12.85
C CYS A 200 -5.93 -0.94 11.59
N LEU A 201 -7.03 -1.67 11.73
CA LEU A 201 -7.74 -2.31 10.63
C LEU A 201 -8.89 -1.39 10.26
N TYR A 202 -8.92 -0.93 9.01
CA TYR A 202 -10.01 -0.11 8.50
C TYR A 202 -10.80 -0.85 7.42
N ARG A 203 -12.12 -0.66 7.47
CA ARG A 203 -13.05 -0.97 6.39
C ARG A 203 -13.90 0.25 6.11
N ARG A 204 -14.28 0.43 4.84
CA ARG A 204 -15.24 1.45 4.43
C ARG A 204 -16.62 1.03 4.93
N LYS A 205 -17.33 1.96 5.58
CA LYS A 205 -18.73 1.72 5.96
C LYS A 205 -19.59 1.57 4.71
N PRO A 206 -20.67 0.76 4.74
CA PRO A 206 -21.59 0.62 3.62
C PRO A 206 -22.14 1.97 3.11
N THR A 207 -22.33 2.93 4.00
CA THR A 207 -22.90 4.26 3.70
C THR A 207 -21.90 5.25 3.09
N THR A 208 -20.61 4.95 3.11
CA THR A 208 -19.58 5.86 2.60
C THR A 208 -19.56 5.77 1.09
N THR A 209 -19.53 6.90 0.38
CA THR A 209 -19.57 7.01 -1.09
C THR A 209 -18.18 7.22 -1.70
N ASN A 210 -18.00 6.96 -3.01
CA ASN A 210 -16.73 7.29 -3.67
C ASN A 210 -16.47 8.80 -3.66
N ASP A 211 -17.53 9.61 -3.81
CA ASP A 211 -17.42 11.07 -3.82
C ASP A 211 -16.93 11.59 -2.47
N GLN A 212 -17.43 11.04 -1.36
CA GLN A 212 -16.94 11.35 -0.02
C GLN A 212 -15.44 11.02 0.13
N LEU A 213 -15.00 9.87 -0.39
CA LEU A 213 -13.58 9.49 -0.37
C LEU A 213 -12.72 10.45 -1.19
N VAL A 214 -13.19 10.87 -2.37
CA VAL A 214 -12.49 11.83 -3.22
C VAL A 214 -12.42 13.20 -2.55
N GLU A 215 -13.51 13.66 -1.94
CA GLU A 215 -13.59 14.94 -1.24
C GLU A 215 -12.61 15.00 -0.06
N ILE A 216 -12.64 14.02 0.84
CA ILE A 216 -11.72 14.00 1.99
C ILE A 216 -10.25 13.83 1.55
N TRP A 217 -9.99 13.11 0.46
CA TRP A 217 -8.65 13.00 -0.10
C TRP A 217 -8.16 14.34 -0.65
N LYS A 218 -8.99 15.06 -1.43
CA LYS A 218 -8.65 16.40 -1.94
C LYS A 218 -8.40 17.38 -0.81
N ASN A 219 -9.30 17.45 0.17
CA ASN A 219 -9.17 18.34 1.33
C ASN A 219 -7.90 18.06 2.14
N HIS A 220 -7.48 16.79 2.24
CA HIS A 220 -6.22 16.42 2.88
C HIS A 220 -5.00 16.84 2.04
N MET A 221 -5.06 16.67 0.73
CA MET A 221 -3.96 17.00 -0.18
C MET A 221 -3.73 18.52 -0.31
N GLU A 222 -4.76 19.35 -0.12
CA GLU A 222 -4.63 20.82 -0.10
C GLU A 222 -3.80 21.35 1.09
N GLN A 223 -3.52 20.52 2.10
CA GLN A 223 -2.72 20.88 3.26
C GLN A 223 -1.20 20.71 3.02
N TYR A 224 -0.79 20.21 1.85
CA TYR A 224 0.59 19.93 1.46
C TYR A 224 1.06 20.82 0.31
#